data_AF-A0A354BSV8-F1
#
_entry.id   AF-A0A354BSV8-F1
#
_cell.length_a   1.000
_cell.length_b   1.000
_cell.length_c   1.000
_cell.angle_alpha   90.00
_cell.angle_beta   90.00
_cell.angle_gamma   90.00
#
_symmetry.space_group_name_H-M   'P 1'
#
loop_
_entity.id
_entity.type
_entity.pdbx_description
1 polymer ?
#
loop_
_entity_poly.entity_id
_entity_poly.type
_entity_poly.pdbx_seq_one_letter_code
_entity_poly.pdbx_strand_id
1 'polypeptide(L)'
;MLTTDKSLERIFSRRAWYKDSGINGSTARVYKKRFIEQGLDMETRIKILEACGFKMVQEMKWEDDKKEEKIKADLLKKLQVENALWSFNKSLFSQIPDDLLIEKVLIHLDIDSISSLLTLFPKKMIRNIWKVKMLSQEPMYHQLNRLYAFLYFDISNPDRYIRDSINKKYKSIQCRD
;
A
#
# COMPACT_ATOMS: atom_id res chain seq x y z
N MET A 1 -15.12 12.94 -5.23
CA MET A 1 -14.54 14.16 -5.84
C MET A 1 -14.63 15.29 -4.84
N LEU A 2 -13.58 16.09 -4.71
CA LEU A 2 -13.52 17.20 -3.76
C LEU A 2 -13.59 18.53 -4.52
N THR A 3 -14.23 19.54 -3.94
CA THR A 3 -14.18 20.93 -4.42
C THR A 3 -12.80 21.53 -4.10
N THR A 4 -12.41 22.61 -4.78
CA THR A 4 -11.15 23.33 -4.53
C THR A 4 -10.95 23.65 -3.04
N ASP A 5 -11.98 24.21 -2.39
CA ASP A 5 -11.90 24.60 -0.97
C ASP A 5 -11.76 23.39 -0.03
N LYS A 6 -12.57 22.34 -0.24
CA LYS A 6 -12.48 21.10 0.57
C LYS A 6 -11.13 20.40 0.41
N SER A 7 -10.53 20.48 -0.77
CA SER A 7 -9.21 19.90 -1.04
C SER A 7 -8.12 20.67 -0.30
N LEU A 8 -8.18 22.01 -0.33
CA LEU A 8 -7.25 22.89 0.39
C LEU A 8 -7.39 22.77 1.91
N GLU A 9 -8.61 22.69 2.43
CA GLU A 9 -8.85 22.42 3.85
C GLU A 9 -8.14 21.14 4.29
N ARG A 10 -8.32 20.05 3.53
CA ARG A 10 -7.69 18.76 3.82
C ARG A 10 -6.16 18.83 3.83
N ILE A 11 -5.56 19.62 2.93
CA ILE A 11 -4.11 19.88 2.93
C ILE A 11 -3.72 20.66 4.18
N PHE A 12 -4.37 21.80 4.44
CA PHE A 12 -3.99 22.73 5.51
C PHE A 12 -4.25 22.20 6.92
N SER A 13 -5.13 21.20 7.09
CA SER A 13 -5.31 20.48 8.35
C SER A 13 -4.07 19.67 8.75
N ARG A 14 -3.21 19.28 7.81
CA ARG A 14 -1.99 18.51 8.12
C ARG A 14 -0.89 19.42 8.69
N ARG A 15 -0.20 18.94 9.72
CA ARG A 15 0.99 19.62 10.24
C ARG A 15 2.10 19.54 9.20
N ALA A 16 2.73 20.68 8.90
CA ALA A 16 3.80 20.79 7.91
C ALA A 16 3.43 20.25 6.51
N TRP A 17 2.21 20.53 6.05
CA TRP A 17 1.63 20.10 4.77
C TRP A 17 2.49 20.37 3.52
N TYR A 18 3.43 21.32 3.60
CA TYR A 18 4.23 21.80 2.49
C TYR A 18 5.54 21.03 2.27
N LYS A 19 5.91 20.11 3.17
CA LYS A 19 7.22 19.43 3.12
C LYS A 19 7.42 18.62 1.84
N ASP A 20 6.36 17.96 1.37
CA ASP A 20 6.42 17.06 0.22
C ASP A 20 6.08 17.77 -1.09
N SER A 21 5.69 19.05 -1.04
CA SER A 21 5.26 19.84 -2.19
C SER A 21 6.31 20.83 -2.71
N GLY A 22 7.50 20.87 -2.11
CA GLY A 22 8.59 21.77 -2.52
C GLY A 22 8.35 23.25 -2.20
N ILE A 23 7.29 23.59 -1.48
CA ILE A 23 6.96 24.98 -1.09
C ILE A 23 7.75 25.36 0.16
N ASN A 24 8.37 26.55 0.15
CA ASN A 24 9.07 27.08 1.34
C ASN A 24 8.08 27.25 2.52
N GLY A 25 8.53 26.88 3.73
CA GLY A 25 7.70 26.95 4.94
C GLY A 25 7.21 28.35 5.31
N SER A 26 7.94 29.42 4.96
CA SER A 26 7.46 30.80 5.13
C SER A 26 6.26 31.08 4.22
N THR A 27 6.40 30.78 2.92
CA THR A 27 5.35 30.93 1.90
C THR A 27 4.12 30.08 2.21
N ALA A 28 4.33 28.83 2.66
CA ALA A 28 3.25 27.92 3.03
C ALA A 28 2.39 28.45 4.19
N ARG A 29 2.99 29.11 5.19
CA ARG A 29 2.24 29.76 6.28
C ARG A 29 1.43 30.94 5.77
N VAL A 30 1.99 31.73 4.86
CA VAL A 30 1.27 32.86 4.22
C VAL A 30 0.08 32.35 3.42
N TYR A 31 0.24 31.29 2.63
CA TYR A 31 -0.86 30.68 1.88
C TYR A 31 -1.97 30.16 2.78
N LYS A 32 -1.62 29.46 3.86
CA LYS A 32 -2.60 28.99 4.85
C LYS A 32 -3.35 30.16 5.51
N LYS A 33 -2.63 31.22 5.88
CA LYS A 33 -3.24 32.43 6.46
C LYS A 33 -4.22 33.09 5.48
N ARG A 34 -3.79 33.33 4.24
CA ARG A 34 -4.62 33.93 3.19
C ARG A 34 -5.84 33.09 2.82
N PHE A 35 -5.74 31.77 2.91
CA PHE A 35 -6.89 30.88 2.71
C PHE A 35 -7.95 31.06 3.80
N ILE A 36 -7.53 31.12 5.08
CA ILE A 36 -8.43 31.36 6.21
C ILE A 36 -9.09 32.75 6.09
N GLU A 37 -8.33 33.74 5.64
CA GLU A 37 -8.81 35.11 5.38
C GLU A 37 -9.61 35.24 4.06
N GLN A 38 -9.83 34.13 3.33
CA GLN A 38 -10.50 34.07 2.03
C GLN A 38 -9.86 34.92 0.91
N GLY A 39 -8.68 35.50 1.14
CA GLY A 39 -7.93 36.34 0.19
C GLY A 39 -6.91 35.59 -0.66
N LEU A 40 -6.99 34.25 -0.75
CA LEU A 40 -6.10 33.45 -1.57
C LEU A 40 -6.62 33.38 -3.01
N ASP A 41 -5.82 33.86 -3.95
CA ASP A 41 -6.14 33.86 -5.38
C ASP A 41 -6.26 32.45 -5.97
N MET A 42 -7.14 32.29 -6.97
CA MET A 42 -7.46 31.02 -7.61
C MET A 42 -6.26 30.38 -8.30
N GLU A 43 -5.38 31.16 -8.93
CA GLU A 43 -4.17 30.63 -9.56
C GLU A 43 -3.24 29.99 -8.50
N THR A 44 -3.15 30.64 -7.34
CA THR A 44 -2.36 30.13 -6.22
C THR A 44 -2.99 28.87 -5.61
N ARG A 45 -4.31 28.81 -5.52
CA ARG A 45 -5.05 27.63 -5.07
C ARG A 45 -4.78 26.41 -5.96
N ILE A 46 -4.81 26.60 -7.27
CA ILE A 46 -4.52 25.56 -8.28
C ILE A 46 -3.06 25.08 -8.12
N LYS A 47 -2.09 26.01 -8.08
CA LYS A 47 -0.67 25.69 -7.89
C LYS A 47 -0.39 24.87 -6.64
N ILE A 48 -1.03 25.21 -5.51
CA ILE A 48 -0.89 24.46 -4.26
C ILE A 48 -1.43 23.04 -4.41
N LEU A 49 -2.58 22.86 -5.05
CA LEU A 49 -3.21 21.57 -5.23
C LEU A 49 -2.37 20.67 -6.14
N GLU A 50 -1.88 21.19 -7.26
CA GLU A 50 -0.98 20.47 -8.16
C GLU A 50 0.33 20.07 -7.45
N ALA A 51 0.96 21.01 -6.72
CA ALA A 51 2.17 20.75 -5.96
C ALA A 51 1.98 19.70 -4.85
N CYS A 52 0.77 19.59 -4.30
CA CYS A 52 0.41 18.58 -3.31
C CYS A 52 -0.11 17.27 -3.91
N GLY A 53 -0.01 17.09 -5.23
CA GLY A 53 -0.40 15.85 -5.91
C GLY A 53 -1.91 15.69 -6.05
N PHE A 54 -2.65 16.77 -6.33
CA PHE A 54 -4.03 16.68 -6.79
C PHE A 54 -4.07 16.87 -8.30
N LYS A 55 -4.89 16.06 -8.98
CA LYS A 55 -5.15 16.21 -10.42
C LYS A 55 -6.49 16.89 -10.66
N MET A 56 -6.50 17.87 -11.56
CA MET A 56 -7.72 18.50 -12.04
C MET A 56 -8.40 17.55 -13.03
N VAL A 57 -9.60 17.07 -12.70
CA VAL A 57 -10.33 16.08 -13.52
C VAL A 57 -11.45 16.75 -14.34
N GLN A 58 -11.99 17.86 -13.83
CA GLN A 58 -13.00 18.71 -14.47
C GLN A 58 -12.95 20.10 -13.78
N GLU A 59 -13.49 21.16 -14.40
CA GLU A 59 -13.52 22.51 -13.80
C GLU A 59 -13.84 22.49 -12.30
N MET A 60 -12.88 22.95 -11.48
CA MET A 60 -12.96 23.03 -10.01
C MET A 60 -13.20 21.72 -9.24
N LYS A 61 -12.98 20.56 -9.87
CA LYS A 61 -13.05 19.24 -9.22
C LYS A 61 -11.68 18.58 -9.18
N TRP A 62 -11.25 18.25 -7.96
CA TRP A 62 -9.94 17.66 -7.70
C TRP A 62 -10.07 16.23 -7.22
N GLU A 63 -9.16 15.39 -7.71
CA GLU A 63 -8.98 14.03 -7.23
C GLU A 63 -7.63 13.90 -6.51
N ASP A 64 -7.69 13.39 -5.28
CA ASP A 64 -6.53 13.08 -4.46
C ASP A 64 -5.76 11.94 -5.17
N ASP A 65 -4.53 12.21 -5.61
CA ASP A 65 -3.69 11.31 -6.40
C ASP A 65 -2.94 10.32 -5.49
N LYS A 66 -3.39 10.13 -4.25
CA LYS A 66 -3.00 9.01 -3.37
C LYS A 66 -3.55 7.68 -3.89
N LYS A 67 -3.12 7.32 -5.08
CA LYS A 67 -3.38 6.07 -5.78
C LYS A 67 -3.05 4.88 -4.87
N GLU A 68 -1.97 4.97 -4.10
CA GLU A 68 -1.54 3.93 -3.16
C GLU A 68 -2.55 3.68 -2.03
N GLU A 69 -3.09 4.74 -1.40
CA GLU A 69 -4.10 4.59 -0.35
C GLU A 69 -5.40 3.98 -0.90
N LYS A 70 -5.77 4.34 -2.14
CA LYS A 70 -6.94 3.74 -2.81
C LYS A 70 -6.75 2.26 -3.08
N ILE A 71 -5.59 1.86 -3.62
CA ILE A 71 -5.29 0.44 -3.88
C ILE A 71 -5.26 -0.35 -2.57
N LYS A 72 -4.61 0.19 -1.52
CA LYS A 72 -4.57 -0.47 -0.21
C LYS A 72 -5.96 -0.62 0.40
N ALA A 73 -6.81 0.40 0.28
CA ALA A 73 -8.20 0.35 0.75
C ALA A 73 -9.04 -0.66 -0.05
N ASP A 74 -8.82 -0.80 -1.35
CA ASP A 74 -9.51 -1.79 -2.19
C ASP A 74 -9.13 -3.23 -1.81
N LEU A 75 -7.83 -3.50 -1.64
CA LEU A 75 -7.35 -4.80 -1.18
C LEU A 75 -7.95 -5.17 0.19
N LEU A 76 -8.03 -4.21 1.12
CA LEU A 76 -8.64 -4.42 2.43
C LEU A 76 -10.13 -4.77 2.33
N LYS A 77 -10.88 -4.09 1.45
CA LYS A 77 -12.29 -4.43 1.22
C LYS A 77 -12.45 -5.84 0.67
N LYS A 78 -11.64 -6.24 -0.31
CA LYS A 78 -11.66 -7.62 -0.83
C LYS A 78 -11.37 -8.66 0.26
N LEU A 79 -10.37 -8.40 1.11
CA LEU A 79 -10.05 -9.28 2.25
C LEU A 79 -11.18 -9.36 3.30
N GLN A 80 -11.96 -8.29 3.47
CA GLN A 80 -13.14 -8.32 4.34
C GLN A 80 -14.26 -9.19 3.76
N VAL A 81 -14.49 -9.13 2.46
CA VAL A 81 -15.49 -9.97 1.76
C VAL A 81 -15.11 -11.45 1.88
N GLU A 82 -13.83 -11.79 1.71
CA GLU A 82 -13.31 -13.16 1.85
C GLU A 82 -13.20 -13.64 3.30
N ASN A 83 -13.61 -12.83 4.30
CA ASN A 83 -13.46 -13.11 5.74
C ASN A 83 -12.03 -13.49 6.17
N ALA A 84 -11.01 -13.10 5.39
CA ALA A 84 -9.61 -13.43 5.62
C ALA A 84 -9.02 -12.80 6.90
N LEU A 85 -9.72 -11.79 7.44
CA LEU A 85 -9.35 -11.00 8.62
C LEU A 85 -10.24 -11.28 9.84
N TRP A 86 -10.82 -12.49 9.94
CA TRP A 86 -11.75 -12.87 11.03
C TRP A 86 -11.19 -12.64 12.45
N SER A 87 -9.86 -12.74 12.62
CA SER A 87 -9.19 -12.54 13.90
C SER A 87 -8.79 -11.08 14.18
N PHE A 88 -9.06 -10.15 13.25
CA PHE A 88 -8.62 -8.75 13.36
C PHE A 88 -9.78 -7.84 13.77
N ASN A 89 -9.51 -6.90 14.69
CA ASN A 89 -10.52 -5.96 15.14
C ASN A 89 -10.85 -4.96 14.03
N LYS A 90 -12.15 -4.79 13.72
CA LYS A 90 -12.61 -3.92 12.64
C LYS A 90 -12.21 -2.46 12.82
N SER A 91 -12.02 -2.03 14.07
CA SER A 91 -11.55 -0.67 14.39
C SER A 91 -10.08 -0.41 14.02
N LEU A 92 -9.28 -1.45 13.79
CA LEU A 92 -7.84 -1.36 13.52
C LEU A 92 -7.48 -1.63 12.05
N PHE A 93 -8.45 -1.72 11.14
CA PHE A 93 -8.18 -1.96 9.72
C PHE A 93 -7.29 -0.89 9.08
N SER A 94 -7.35 0.35 9.57
CA SER A 94 -6.49 1.45 9.11
C SER A 94 -5.02 1.31 9.55
N GLN A 95 -4.72 0.41 10.50
CA GLN A 95 -3.40 0.21 11.09
C GLN A 95 -2.84 -1.20 10.83
N ILE A 96 -3.37 -1.92 9.84
CA ILE A 96 -2.84 -3.25 9.50
C ILE A 96 -1.37 -3.13 9.07
N PRO A 97 -0.46 -3.91 9.69
CA PRO A 97 0.93 -4.00 9.26
C PRO A 97 1.01 -4.49 7.81
N ASP A 98 1.90 -3.91 7.03
CA ASP A 98 2.08 -4.26 5.62
C ASP A 98 2.42 -5.74 5.43
N ASP A 99 3.18 -6.33 6.35
CA ASP A 99 3.52 -7.75 6.34
C ASP A 99 2.28 -8.65 6.40
N LEU A 100 1.31 -8.30 7.26
CA LEU A 100 0.07 -9.05 7.41
C LEU A 100 -0.84 -8.86 6.21
N LEU A 101 -0.89 -7.63 5.66
CA LEU A 101 -1.65 -7.35 4.44
C LEU A 101 -1.12 -8.20 3.28
N ILE A 102 0.20 -8.20 3.05
CA ILE A 102 0.83 -8.99 2.01
C ILE A 102 0.54 -10.49 2.20
N GLU A 103 0.72 -11.01 3.42
CA GLU A 103 0.41 -12.41 3.75
C GLU A 103 -1.03 -12.78 3.39
N LYS A 104 -2.00 -11.95 3.80
CA LYS A 104 -3.42 -12.23 3.58
C LYS A 104 -3.84 -12.09 2.12
N VAL A 105 -3.30 -11.10 1.41
CA VAL A 105 -3.55 -10.95 -0.03
C VAL A 105 -3.02 -12.16 -0.81
N LEU A 106 -1.81 -12.63 -0.49
CA LEU A 106 -1.23 -13.80 -1.16
C LEU A 106 -1.95 -15.12 -0.84
N ILE A 107 -2.68 -15.23 0.26
CA ILE A 107 -3.38 -16.48 0.60
C ILE A 107 -4.81 -16.49 0.06
N HIS A 108 -5.50 -15.35 0.11
CA HIS A 108 -6.95 -15.30 -0.05
C HIS A 108 -7.45 -14.56 -1.29
N LEU A 109 -6.61 -13.76 -1.97
CA LEU A 109 -7.04 -12.98 -3.14
C LEU A 109 -6.51 -13.53 -4.47
N ASP A 110 -7.05 -12.99 -5.54
CA ASP A 110 -6.78 -13.33 -6.93
C ASP A 110 -5.51 -12.66 -7.50
N ILE A 111 -5.14 -13.09 -8.71
CA ILE A 111 -3.96 -12.62 -9.47
C ILE A 111 -4.02 -11.10 -9.71
N ASP A 112 -5.21 -10.53 -9.94
CA ASP A 112 -5.38 -9.09 -10.16
C ASP A 112 -5.08 -8.28 -8.89
N SER A 113 -5.50 -8.78 -7.74
CA SER A 113 -5.18 -8.18 -6.44
C SER A 113 -3.69 -8.32 -6.11
N ILE A 114 -3.06 -9.43 -6.47
CA ILE A 114 -1.61 -9.61 -6.31
C ILE A 114 -0.82 -8.69 -7.24
N SER A 115 -1.31 -8.47 -8.46
CA SER A 115 -0.71 -7.49 -9.38
C SER A 115 -0.78 -6.08 -8.79
N SER A 116 -1.92 -5.73 -8.18
CA SER A 116 -2.07 -4.48 -7.44
C SER A 116 -1.13 -4.39 -6.24
N LEU A 117 -0.93 -5.50 -5.51
CA LEU A 117 0.03 -5.58 -4.41
C LEU A 117 1.48 -5.35 -4.88
N LEU A 118 1.86 -5.87 -6.04
CA LEU A 118 3.18 -5.67 -6.65
C LEU A 118 3.41 -4.22 -7.10
N THR A 119 2.35 -3.46 -7.36
CA THR A 119 2.47 -2.00 -7.59
C THR A 119 2.67 -1.21 -6.30
N LEU A 120 2.18 -1.73 -5.16
CA LEU A 120 2.30 -1.07 -3.85
C LEU A 120 3.61 -1.37 -3.13
N PHE A 121 4.10 -2.60 -3.21
CA PHE A 121 5.27 -3.05 -2.45
C PHE A 121 6.37 -3.58 -3.37
N PRO A 122 7.65 -3.36 -3.03
CA PRO A 122 8.74 -3.90 -3.81
C PRO A 122 8.70 -5.43 -3.80
N LYS A 123 8.89 -6.05 -4.97
CA LYS A 123 8.91 -7.52 -5.16
C LYS A 123 9.81 -8.26 -4.15
N LYS A 124 10.91 -7.64 -3.71
CA LYS A 124 11.82 -8.19 -2.68
C LYS A 124 11.14 -8.37 -1.32
N MET A 125 10.31 -7.41 -0.90
CA MET A 125 9.58 -7.46 0.37
C MET A 125 8.52 -8.57 0.32
N ILE A 126 7.73 -8.59 -0.75
CA ILE A 126 6.70 -9.62 -0.97
C ILE A 126 7.35 -11.02 -0.98
N ARG A 127 8.50 -11.17 -1.66
CA ARG A 127 9.25 -12.43 -1.69
C ARG A 127 9.71 -12.89 -0.30
N ASN A 128 10.15 -11.96 0.56
CA ASN A 128 10.57 -12.31 1.91
C ASN A 128 9.39 -12.79 2.76
N ILE A 129 8.26 -12.08 2.71
CA ILE A 129 7.05 -12.45 3.45
C ILE A 129 6.53 -13.80 2.97
N TRP A 130 6.47 -14.01 1.65
CA TRP A 130 6.12 -15.31 1.06
C TRP A 130 6.99 -16.45 1.62
N LYS A 131 8.32 -16.28 1.67
CA LYS A 131 9.23 -17.30 2.22
C LYS A 131 9.00 -17.56 3.71
N VAL A 132 8.84 -16.49 4.50
CA VAL A 132 8.75 -16.60 5.96
C VAL A 132 7.39 -17.16 6.38
N LYS A 133 6.31 -16.73 5.73
CA LYS A 133 4.93 -17.01 6.15
C LYS A 133 4.31 -18.19 5.41
N MET A 134 4.46 -18.27 4.08
CA MET A 134 3.80 -19.31 3.28
C MET A 134 4.70 -20.53 3.07
N LEU A 135 5.93 -20.33 2.61
CA LEU A 135 6.87 -21.44 2.34
C LEU A 135 7.25 -22.20 3.61
N SER A 136 7.24 -21.52 4.75
CA SER A 136 7.44 -22.13 6.07
C SER A 136 6.36 -23.11 6.51
N GLN A 137 5.16 -23.01 5.94
CA GLN A 137 3.96 -23.79 6.31
C GLN A 137 3.69 -24.93 5.32
N GLU A 138 4.67 -25.32 4.51
CA GLU A 138 4.62 -26.55 3.72
C GLU A 138 4.25 -27.75 4.60
N PRO A 139 3.37 -28.66 4.14
CA PRO A 139 2.81 -28.77 2.78
C PRO A 139 1.49 -28.00 2.54
N MET A 140 0.97 -27.23 3.51
CA MET A 140 -0.38 -26.66 3.42
C MET A 140 -0.61 -25.74 2.21
N TYR A 141 0.41 -24.99 1.79
CA TYR A 141 0.33 -24.07 0.66
C TYR A 141 1.12 -24.53 -0.57
N HIS A 142 1.34 -25.83 -0.73
CA HIS A 142 2.22 -26.37 -1.77
C HIS A 142 1.90 -25.86 -3.18
N GLN A 143 0.62 -25.89 -3.57
CA GLN A 143 0.17 -25.44 -4.88
C GLN A 143 0.36 -23.94 -5.09
N LEU A 144 0.03 -23.13 -4.08
CA LEU A 144 0.23 -21.67 -4.12
C LEU A 144 1.71 -21.31 -4.17
N ASN A 145 2.55 -21.98 -3.39
CA ASN A 145 3.99 -21.76 -3.39
C ASN A 145 4.60 -22.09 -4.75
N ARG A 146 4.14 -23.17 -5.40
CA ARG A 146 4.55 -23.53 -6.75
C ARG A 146 4.13 -22.47 -7.77
N LEU A 147 2.88 -22.00 -7.69
CA LEU A 147 2.34 -20.95 -8.56
C LEU A 147 3.14 -19.65 -8.43
N TYR A 148 3.40 -19.19 -7.21
CA TYR A 148 4.12 -17.94 -6.96
C TYR A 148 5.59 -17.99 -7.33
N ALA A 149 6.24 -19.13 -7.07
CA ALA A 149 7.61 -19.36 -7.53
C ALA A 149 7.72 -19.22 -9.06
N PHE A 150 6.75 -19.76 -9.80
CA PHE A 150 6.73 -19.71 -11.25
C PHE A 150 6.36 -18.33 -11.81
N LEU A 151 5.24 -17.74 -11.36
CA LEU A 151 4.71 -16.51 -11.94
C LEU A 151 5.40 -15.25 -11.48
N TYR A 152 5.74 -15.14 -10.19
CA TYR A 152 6.17 -13.87 -9.61
C TYR A 152 7.63 -13.81 -9.22
N PHE A 153 8.30 -14.95 -9.02
CA PHE A 153 9.68 -14.97 -8.54
C PHE A 153 10.70 -15.53 -9.53
N ASP A 154 10.28 -15.79 -10.77
CA ASP A 154 11.12 -16.23 -11.89
C ASP A 154 11.96 -17.47 -11.53
N ILE A 155 11.38 -18.39 -10.75
CA ILE A 155 12.06 -19.61 -10.29
C ILE A 155 11.82 -20.71 -11.32
N SER A 156 12.85 -21.07 -12.08
CA SER A 156 12.76 -22.06 -13.17
C SER A 156 12.32 -23.45 -12.71
N ASN A 157 12.67 -23.85 -11.47
CA ASN A 157 12.24 -25.12 -10.88
C ASN A 157 11.64 -24.91 -9.48
N PRO A 158 10.33 -24.62 -9.40
CA PRO A 158 9.63 -24.39 -8.14
C PRO A 158 9.74 -25.56 -7.16
N ASP A 159 9.54 -26.79 -7.63
CA ASP A 159 9.47 -27.98 -6.77
C ASP A 159 10.81 -28.27 -6.11
N ARG A 160 11.91 -28.11 -6.86
CA ARG A 160 13.26 -28.18 -6.30
C ARG A 160 13.49 -27.06 -5.28
N TYR A 161 13.09 -25.83 -5.61
CA TYR A 161 13.28 -24.68 -4.72
C TYR A 161 12.57 -24.85 -3.37
N ILE A 162 11.33 -25.34 -3.40
CA ILE A 162 10.53 -25.60 -2.20
C ILE A 162 11.23 -26.66 -1.35
N ARG A 163 11.61 -27.80 -1.95
CA ARG A 163 12.32 -28.88 -1.26
C ARG A 163 13.62 -28.41 -0.62
N ASP A 164 14.45 -27.68 -1.36
CA ASP A 164 15.73 -27.16 -0.86
C ASP A 164 15.53 -26.20 0.32
N SER A 165 14.49 -25.36 0.25
CA SER A 165 14.14 -24.41 1.31
C SER A 165 13.67 -25.13 2.58
N ILE A 166 12.83 -26.16 2.44
CA ILE A 166 12.37 -27.01 3.54
C ILE A 166 13.56 -27.74 4.19
N ASN A 167 14.41 -28.38 3.39
CA ASN A 167 15.58 -29.10 3.88
C ASN A 167 16.54 -28.19 4.63
N LYS A 168 16.76 -26.97 4.13
CA LYS A 168 17.58 -25.96 4.81
C LYS A 168 17.00 -25.58 6.17
N LYS A 169 15.67 -25.42 6.26
CA LYS A 169 14.98 -25.14 7.52
C LYS A 169 15.13 -26.29 8.51
N TYR A 170 14.91 -27.53 8.09
CA TYR A 170 15.11 -28.71 8.95
C TYR A 170 16.53 -28.78 9.51
N LYS A 171 17.55 -28.62 8.66
CA LYS A 171 18.96 -28.58 9.10
C LYS A 171 19.23 -27.48 10.13
N SER A 172 18.67 -26.30 9.94
CA SER A 172 18.85 -25.18 10.88
C SER A 172 18.19 -25.41 12.26
N ILE A 173 17.16 -26.26 12.32
CA ILE A 173 16.52 -26.65 13.58
C ILE A 173 17.36 -27.74 14.27
N GLN A 174 17.86 -28.72 13.52
CA GLN A 174 18.66 -29.84 14.05
C GLN A 174 20.05 -29.43 14.56
N CYS A 175 20.67 -28.38 14.01
CA CYS A 175 22.00 -27.91 14.45
C CYS A 175 21.95 -26.91 15.62
N ARG A 176 20.80 -26.75 16.30
CA ARG A 176 20.65 -25.89 17.48
C ARG A 176 20.67 -26.65 18.81
N ASP A 177 20.79 -27.97 18.75
CA ASP A 177 21.10 -28.87 19.88
C ASP A 177 22.60 -29.20 19.90
#